data_AF-A0AAI9WX67-F1
#
_entry.id   AF-A0AAI9WX67-F1
#
_cell.length_a   1.000
_cell.length_b   1.000
_cell.length_c   1.000
_cell.angle_alpha   90.00
_cell.angle_beta   90.00
_cell.angle_gamma   90.00
#
_symmetry.space_group_name_H-M   'P 1'
#
loop_
_entity.id
_entity.type
_entity.pdbx_description
1 polymer ?
#
loop_
_entity_poly.entity_id
_entity_poly.type
_entity_poly.pdbx_seq_one_letter_code
_entity_poly.pdbx_strand_id
1 'polypeptide(L)'
;SIVPQGARIYTEKFSCSGESYVRYLVNDAVIPIQTCATGPGFSCKLDEFEEYVDDNIGWEDFNEYCGIEPSVPQSLTFYWDYMNTTYNAPLGDF
;
A
#
# COMPACT_ATOMS: atom_id res chain seq x y z
N SER A 1 -12.84 15.15 -1.58
CA SER A 1 -11.60 15.33 -0.79
C SER A 1 -11.04 13.94 -0.49
N ILE A 2 -9.73 13.72 -0.64
CA ILE A 2 -9.08 12.41 -0.39
C ILE A 2 -8.72 12.24 1.10
N VAL A 3 -8.27 13.32 1.74
CA VAL A 3 -7.78 13.33 3.13
C VAL A 3 -8.62 14.21 4.08
N PRO A 4 -9.92 13.91 4.28
CA PRO A 4 -10.71 14.56 5.33
C PRO A 4 -10.27 14.12 6.75
N GLN A 5 -10.83 14.74 7.80
CA GLN A 5 -10.62 14.23 9.16
C GLN A 5 -11.22 12.82 9.29
N GLY A 6 -10.47 11.90 9.87
CA GLY A 6 -10.85 10.49 9.94
C GLY A 6 -10.77 9.75 8.59
N ALA A 7 -9.99 10.27 7.63
CA ALA A 7 -9.76 9.62 6.34
C ALA A 7 -9.28 8.18 6.52
N ARG A 8 -9.70 7.33 5.59
CA ARG A 8 -9.30 5.93 5.56
C ARG A 8 -9.13 5.43 4.14
N ILE A 9 -8.09 4.63 3.95
CA ILE A 9 -7.81 3.92 2.71
C ILE A 9 -7.75 2.44 3.09
N TYR A 10 -8.56 1.63 2.43
CA TYR A 10 -8.52 0.18 2.56
C TYR A 10 -8.02 -0.42 1.25
N THR A 11 -7.05 -1.31 1.36
CA THR A 11 -6.65 -2.22 0.29
C THR A 11 -7.32 -3.56 0.56
N GLU A 12 -8.42 -3.85 -0.13
CA GLU A 12 -9.13 -5.10 0.03
C GLU A 12 -8.53 -6.15 -0.90
N LYS A 13 -8.16 -7.31 -0.36
CA LYS A 13 -7.81 -8.52 -1.12
C LYS A 13 -8.87 -9.60 -0.87
N PHE A 14 -9.43 -10.16 -1.94
CA PHE A 14 -10.45 -11.20 -1.85
C PHE A 14 -10.32 -12.23 -2.97
N SER A 15 -10.88 -13.43 -2.77
CA SER A 15 -10.94 -14.46 -3.80
C SER A 15 -12.34 -14.53 -4.43
N CYS A 16 -12.40 -14.66 -5.75
CA CYS A 16 -13.63 -14.89 -6.49
C CYS A 16 -13.35 -15.92 -7.58
N SER A 17 -14.09 -17.04 -7.56
CA SER A 17 -13.95 -18.13 -8.54
C SER A 17 -12.53 -18.71 -8.67
N GLY A 18 -11.79 -18.79 -7.56
CA GLY A 18 -10.42 -19.33 -7.52
C GLY A 18 -9.32 -18.32 -7.85
N GLU A 19 -9.68 -17.14 -8.36
CA GLU A 19 -8.75 -16.05 -8.64
C GLU A 19 -8.70 -15.06 -7.46
N SER A 20 -7.61 -14.30 -7.34
CA SER A 20 -7.43 -13.25 -6.33
C SER A 20 -7.52 -11.87 -6.95
N TYR A 21 -8.19 -10.96 -6.24
CA TYR A 21 -8.40 -9.59 -6.68
C TYR A 21 -8.09 -8.59 -5.57
N VAL A 22 -7.67 -7.39 -5.97
CA VAL A 22 -7.34 -6.26 -5.10
C VAL A 22 -8.14 -5.02 -5.52
N ARG A 23 -8.65 -4.24 -4.57
CA ARG A 23 -9.22 -2.91 -4.87
C ARG A 23 -8.99 -1.92 -3.74
N TYR A 24 -9.08 -0.63 -4.08
CA TYR A 24 -9.03 0.45 -3.10
C TYR A 24 -10.42 0.94 -2.73
N LEU A 25 -10.63 1.14 -1.43
CA LEU A 25 -11.71 1.96 -0.91
C LEU A 25 -11.11 3.20 -0.25
N VAL A 26 -11.52 4.38 -0.72
CA VAL A 26 -11.11 5.66 -0.14
C VAL A 26 -12.36 6.33 0.43
N ASN A 27 -12.39 6.51 1.75
CA ASN A 27 -13.53 7.11 2.45
C ASN A 27 -14.87 6.43 2.06
N ASP A 28 -14.90 5.09 2.11
CA ASP A 28 -16.06 4.23 1.84
C ASP A 28 -16.54 4.16 0.39
N ALA A 29 -15.82 4.78 -0.54
CA ALA A 29 -16.07 4.66 -1.97
C ALA A 29 -15.01 3.78 -2.62
N VAL A 30 -15.45 2.87 -3.49
CA VAL A 30 -14.53 2.12 -4.37
C VAL A 30 -13.88 3.09 -5.34
N ILE A 31 -12.54 3.09 -5.37
CA ILE A 31 -11.74 3.86 -6.33
C ILE A 31 -11.06 2.85 -7.28
N PRO A 32 -11.58 2.70 -8.51
CA PRO A 32 -11.02 1.76 -9.48
C PRO A 32 -9.62 2.17 -9.94
N ILE A 33 -8.73 1.19 -10.10
CA ILE A 33 -7.44 1.38 -10.76
C ILE A 33 -7.68 1.39 -12.26
N GLN A 34 -7.40 2.51 -12.93
CA GLN A 34 -7.82 2.74 -14.32
C GLN A 34 -7.32 1.68 -15.30
N THR A 35 -6.14 1.12 -15.06
CA THR A 35 -5.50 0.15 -15.96
C THR A 35 -6.00 -1.29 -15.79
N CYS A 36 -6.65 -1.65 -14.68
CA CYS A 36 -7.00 -3.03 -14.38
C CYS A 36 -8.34 -3.24 -13.63
N ALA A 37 -9.29 -2.30 -13.69
CA ALA A 37 -10.59 -2.41 -13.00
C ALA A 37 -11.60 -3.40 -13.62
N THR A 38 -11.13 -4.49 -14.22
CA THR A 38 -11.95 -5.46 -14.99
C THR A 38 -12.54 -6.58 -14.11
N GLY A 39 -12.06 -6.74 -12.88
CA GLY A 39 -12.50 -7.76 -11.95
C GLY A 39 -13.79 -7.42 -11.19
N PRO A 40 -14.30 -8.36 -10.37
CA PRO A 40 -15.55 -8.20 -9.63
C PRO A 40 -15.57 -6.95 -8.74
N GLY A 41 -16.60 -6.11 -8.89
CA GLY A 41 -16.71 -4.88 -8.10
C GLY A 41 -15.60 -3.86 -8.40
N PHE A 42 -15.17 -3.78 -9.66
CA PHE A 42 -14.13 -2.88 -10.19
C PHE A 42 -12.74 -3.10 -9.58
N SER A 43 -12.46 -4.35 -9.20
CA SER A 43 -11.15 -4.77 -8.68
C SER A 43 -10.16 -5.09 -9.78
N CYS A 44 -8.89 -5.07 -9.41
CA CYS A 44 -7.75 -5.52 -10.19
C CYS A 44 -7.44 -6.98 -9.91
N LYS A 45 -7.08 -7.78 -10.91
CA LYS A 45 -6.56 -9.13 -10.66
C LYS A 45 -5.18 -8.99 -9.99
N LEU A 46 -4.82 -9.92 -9.10
CA LEU A 46 -3.62 -9.75 -8.24
C LEU A 46 -2.32 -9.62 -9.05
N ASP A 47 -2.16 -10.37 -10.14
CA ASP A 47 -1.02 -10.28 -11.06
C ASP A 47 -0.94 -8.90 -11.75
N GLU A 48 -2.06 -8.41 -12.31
CA GLU A 48 -2.14 -7.07 -12.89
C GLU A 48 -1.91 -5.96 -11.85
N PHE A 49 -2.28 -6.20 -10.59
CA PHE A 49 -2.06 -5.27 -9.49
C PHE A 49 -0.58 -5.18 -9.12
N GLU A 50 0.13 -6.31 -9.11
CA GLU A 50 1.59 -6.36 -8.89
C GLU A 50 2.31 -5.59 -10.00
N GLU A 51 1.96 -5.82 -11.27
CA GLU A 51 2.47 -5.05 -12.41
C GLU A 51 2.19 -3.55 -12.27
N TYR A 52 0.96 -3.17 -11.89
CA TYR A 52 0.60 -1.78 -11.63
C TYR A 52 1.45 -1.16 -10.51
N VAL A 53 1.71 -1.89 -9.43
CA VAL A 53 2.53 -1.39 -8.31
C VAL A 53 3.98 -1.19 -8.75
N ASP A 54 4.57 -2.16 -9.45
CA ASP A 54 5.94 -2.08 -9.93
C ASP A 54 6.12 -0.91 -10.91
N ASP A 55 5.17 -0.69 -11.81
CA ASP A 55 5.18 0.46 -12.74
C ASP A 55 5.11 1.82 -12.02
N ASN A 56 4.39 1.90 -10.89
CA ASN A 56 4.21 3.15 -10.14
C ASN A 56 5.31 3.43 -9.12
N ILE A 57 5.90 2.40 -8.50
CA ILE A 57 7.09 2.56 -7.67
C ILE A 57 8.26 2.97 -8.56
N GLY A 58 8.30 2.45 -9.79
CA GLY A 58 9.33 2.77 -10.76
C GLY A 58 10.67 2.14 -10.41
N TRP A 59 11.74 2.70 -10.97
CA TRP A 59 13.09 2.16 -10.87
C TRP A 59 13.97 2.87 -9.82
N GLU A 60 13.47 3.97 -9.23
CA GLU A 60 14.24 4.78 -8.28
C GLU A 60 14.26 4.10 -6.91
N ASP A 61 15.46 3.82 -6.39
CA ASP A 61 15.64 3.33 -5.02
C ASP A 61 15.37 4.46 -4.03
N PHE A 62 14.41 4.24 -3.11
CA PHE A 62 14.02 5.23 -2.11
C PHE A 62 15.19 5.69 -1.24
N ASN A 63 16.10 4.78 -0.86
CA ASN A 63 17.21 5.12 0.03
C ASN A 63 18.24 5.98 -0.70
N GLU A 64 18.57 5.64 -1.95
CA GLU A 64 19.46 6.44 -2.79
C GLU A 64 18.86 7.82 -3.04
N TYR A 65 17.60 7.88 -3.48
CA TYR A 65 16.93 9.13 -3.82
C TYR A 65 16.82 10.08 -2.64
N CYS A 66 16.47 9.56 -1.46
CA CYS A 66 16.31 10.36 -0.24
C CYS A 66 17.63 10.55 0.56
N GLY A 67 18.74 9.94 0.14
CA GLY A 67 20.02 10.00 0.85
C GLY A 67 19.97 9.39 2.25
N ILE A 68 19.28 8.25 2.40
CA ILE A 68 19.10 7.58 3.68
C ILE A 68 20.40 6.88 4.11
N GLU A 69 20.86 7.16 5.33
CA GLU A 69 22.07 6.56 5.88
C GLU A 69 21.93 5.03 6.02
N PRO A 70 22.92 4.21 5.61
CA PRO A 70 22.84 2.75 5.72
C PRO A 70 22.66 2.20 7.14
N SER A 71 22.94 3.01 8.17
CA SER A 71 22.80 2.63 9.57
C SER A 71 21.36 2.62 10.08
N VAL A 72 20.42 3.24 9.37
CA VAL A 72 18.98 3.17 9.70
C VAL A 72 18.30 2.07 8.87
N PRO A 73 17.08 1.62 9.24
CA PRO A 73 16.36 0.62 8.44
C PRO A 73 16.20 1.07 6.97
N GLN A 74 16.63 0.21 6.05
CA GLN A 74 16.61 0.46 4.59
C GLN A 74 15.31 0.02 3.92
N SER A 75 14.42 -0.59 4.69
CA SER A 75 13.10 -1.01 4.23
C SER A 75 12.13 -0.98 5.40
N LEU A 76 10.84 -0.97 5.08
CA LEU A 76 9.80 -1.15 6.07
C LEU A 76 9.90 -2.57 6.65
N THR A 77 9.91 -2.71 7.98
CA THR A 77 9.94 -4.04 8.65
C THR A 77 8.82 -4.25 9.68
N PHE A 78 8.18 -3.18 10.15
CA PHE A 78 7.27 -3.22 11.30
C PHE A 78 6.01 -4.08 11.09
N TYR A 79 5.61 -4.36 9.85
CA TYR A 79 4.52 -5.32 9.60
C TYR A 79 4.87 -6.76 9.99
N TRP A 80 6.16 -7.09 10.09
CA TRP A 80 6.64 -8.46 10.29
C TRP A 80 7.39 -8.66 11.60
N ASP A 81 8.11 -7.65 12.10
CA ASP A 81 8.99 -7.78 13.26
C ASP A 81 8.44 -7.13 14.55
N TYR A 82 7.21 -6.58 14.54
CA TYR A 82 6.62 -5.87 15.69
C TYR A 82 6.56 -6.67 17.00
N MET A 83 6.62 -8.01 16.93
CA MET A 83 6.68 -8.86 18.12
C MET A 83 8.08 -8.92 18.75
N ASN A 84 9.12 -8.64 17.97
CA ASN A 84 10.53 -8.74 18.35
C ASN A 84 11.21 -7.37 18.45
N THR A 85 10.65 -6.34 17.80
CA THR A 85 11.14 -4.97 17.78
C THR A 85 10.18 -4.06 18.55
N THR A 86 10.71 -3.22 19.44
CA THR A 86 9.88 -2.26 20.20
C THR A 86 9.70 -0.96 19.42
N TYR A 87 8.46 -0.66 19.04
CA TYR A 87 8.06 0.59 18.39
C TYR A 87 7.30 1.49 19.38
N ASN A 88 8.01 2.34 20.13
CA ASN A 88 7.47 3.12 21.25
C ASN A 88 7.88 4.59 21.23
N ALA A 89 7.92 5.20 20.05
CA ALA A 89 8.22 6.62 19.90
C ALA A 89 7.31 7.47 20.82
N PRO A 90 7.84 8.54 21.44
CA PRO A 90 7.03 9.42 22.27
C PRO A 90 5.97 10.14 21.43
N LEU A 91 4.84 10.48 22.05
CA LEU A 91 3.86 11.37 21.42
C LEU A 91 4.51 12.76 21.25
N GLY A 92 4.60 13.24 20.02
CA GLY A 92 5.13 14.56 19.72
C GLY A 92 4.05 15.53 19.26
N ASP A 93 4.23 16.81 19.60
CA ASP A 93 3.65 17.94 18.85
C ASP A 93 4.64 18.25 17.72
N PHE A 94 4.50 17.55 16.60
CA PHE A 94 5.27 17.78 15.37
C PHE A 94 4.58 18.79 14.46
#